data_AF-A0AAU7R4H5-F1
#
_entry.id   AF-A0AAU7R4H5-F1
#
_cell.length_a   1.000
_cell.length_b   1.000
_cell.length_c   1.000
_cell.angle_alpha   90.00
_cell.angle_beta   90.00
_cell.angle_gamma   90.00
#
_symmetry.space_group_name_H-M   'P 1'
#
loop_
_entity.id
_entity.type
_entity.pdbx_description
1 polymer ?
#
loop_
_entity_poly.entity_id
_entity_poly.type
_entity_poly.pdbx_seq_one_letter_code
_entity_poly.pdbx_strand_id
1 'polypeptide(L)'
;MAVQTIARLAREGKAEVPVYAIGEDRRVATRPFDVDGSPIFVAEGIFAAEIVAECRRLGLLAGAYALRRPRGATFLRRLARDLAEQRKAPRVLLRRGVALLRAEPAVLRRQTGLGAEAARAGQVLRGVAALLSGHPRQS
;
A
#
# COMPACT_ATOMS: atom_id res chain seq x y z
N MET A 1 1.69 0.04 17.85
CA MET A 1 2.82 -0.34 16.99
C MET A 1 2.83 0.46 15.67
N ALA A 2 1.98 0.18 14.68
CA ALA A 2 2.07 0.85 13.36
C ALA A 2 1.82 2.38 13.41
N VAL A 3 0.70 2.82 13.99
CA VAL A 3 0.35 4.25 14.10
C VAL A 3 1.39 5.02 14.92
N GLN A 4 1.97 4.41 15.95
CA GLN A 4 3.04 5.02 16.76
C GLN A 4 4.31 5.21 15.93
N THR A 5 4.71 4.23 15.12
CA THR A 5 5.85 4.37 14.21
C THR A 5 5.59 5.47 13.17
N ILE A 6 4.37 5.57 12.63
CA ILE A 6 3.97 6.64 11.71
C ILE A 6 4.04 8.01 12.39
N ALA A 7 3.52 8.13 13.62
CA ALA A 7 3.59 9.36 14.40
C ALA A 7 5.03 9.78 14.67
N ARG A 8 5.91 8.81 14.95
CA ARG A 8 7.35 9.05 15.15
C ARG A 8 8.01 9.54 13.87
N LEU A 9 7.76 8.89 12.73
CA LEU A 9 8.26 9.34 11.43
C LEU A 9 7.77 10.75 11.07
N ALA A 10 6.50 11.05 11.33
CA ALA A 10 5.94 12.36 11.03
C ALA A 10 6.54 13.50 11.89
N ARG A 11 6.98 13.19 13.11
CA ARG A 11 7.52 14.18 14.06
C ARG A 11 9.04 14.30 14.03
N GLU A 12 9.72 13.16 13.95
CA GLU A 12 11.18 13.05 14.11
C GLU A 12 11.89 12.81 12.78
N GLY A 13 11.16 12.51 11.70
CA GLY A 13 11.71 12.12 10.41
C GLY A 13 12.35 10.72 10.40
N LYS A 14 12.50 10.07 11.56
CA LYS A 14 13.17 8.76 11.70
C LYS A 14 12.44 7.83 12.65
N ALA A 15 12.46 6.53 12.36
CA ALA A 15 11.93 5.50 13.26
C ALA A 15 12.47 4.10 12.95
N GLU A 16 12.39 3.22 13.94
CA GLU A 16 12.58 1.78 13.74
C GLU A 16 11.33 1.14 13.11
N VAL A 17 11.49 0.57 11.91
CA VAL A 17 10.41 -0.13 11.19
C VAL A 17 10.62 -1.64 11.25
N PRO A 18 9.55 -2.44 11.42
CA PRO A 18 9.68 -3.89 11.44
C PRO A 18 10.09 -4.44 10.07
N VAL A 19 10.97 -5.45 10.07
CA VAL A 19 11.31 -6.25 8.89
C VAL A 19 10.61 -7.60 9.04
N TYR A 20 9.67 -7.89 8.14
CA TYR A 20 8.98 -9.17 8.06
C TYR A 20 9.68 -10.06 7.05
N ALA A 21 10.09 -11.28 7.43
CA ALA A 21 10.56 -12.27 6.46
C ALA A 21 9.35 -12.91 5.79
N ILE A 22 9.38 -13.02 4.46
CA ILE A 22 8.26 -13.54 3.66
C ILE A 22 8.05 -15.07 3.86
N GLY A 23 8.90 -15.73 4.67
CA GLY A 23 8.84 -17.18 4.96
C GLY A 23 8.57 -17.57 6.42
N GLU A 24 8.63 -16.64 7.37
CA GLU A 24 8.32 -16.88 8.78
C GLU A 24 7.30 -15.84 9.23
N ASP A 25 6.15 -16.26 9.76
CA ASP A 25 5.11 -15.36 10.30
C ASP A 25 5.55 -14.75 11.65
N ARG A 26 6.79 -14.23 11.69
CA ARG A 26 7.44 -13.67 12.87
C ARG A 26 8.21 -12.41 12.46
N ARG A 27 8.20 -11.42 13.35
CA ARG A 27 9.10 -10.26 13.24
C ARG A 27 10.53 -10.76 13.45
N VAL A 28 11.36 -10.64 12.42
CA VAL A 28 12.73 -11.17 12.45
C VAL A 28 13.74 -10.10 12.84
N ALA A 29 13.44 -8.82 12.55
CA ALA A 29 14.28 -7.68 12.92
C ALA A 29 13.50 -6.35 12.92
N THR A 30 14.17 -5.28 13.33
CA THR A 30 13.85 -3.91 12.90
C THR A 30 14.97 -3.36 12.03
N ARG A 31 14.65 -2.34 11.25
CA ARG A 31 15.66 -1.50 10.61
C ARG A 31 15.35 -0.02 10.86
N PRO A 32 16.37 0.84 10.94
CA PRO A 32 16.15 2.27 10.89
C PRO A 32 15.54 2.66 9.53
N PHE A 33 14.62 3.62 9.58
CA PHE A 33 14.07 4.29 8.42
C PHE A 33 14.10 5.79 8.66
N ASP A 34 14.53 6.53 7.64
CA ASP A 34 14.69 7.98 7.63
C ASP A 34 13.96 8.52 6.40
N VAL A 35 13.18 9.59 6.58
CA VAL A 35 12.46 10.25 5.47
C VAL A 35 13.37 11.17 4.65
N ASP A 36 14.63 11.36 5.06
CA ASP A 36 15.67 12.11 4.35
C ASP A 36 15.22 13.54 3.98
N GLY A 37 14.65 14.24 4.97
CA GLY A 37 14.12 15.60 4.81
C GLY A 37 12.87 15.71 3.91
N SER A 38 12.31 14.58 3.45
CA SER A 38 11.05 14.58 2.71
C SER A 38 9.90 15.02 3.64
N PRO A 39 9.03 15.96 3.20
CA PRO A 39 7.87 16.39 3.99
C PRO A 39 6.78 15.32 4.09
N ILE A 40 6.87 14.26 3.27
CA ILE A 40 5.92 13.15 3.23
C ILE A 40 6.66 11.82 3.11
N PHE A 41 6.07 10.76 3.67
CA PHE A 41 6.47 9.39 3.39
C PHE A 41 5.23 8.58 3.00
N VAL A 42 5.45 7.46 2.31
CA VAL A 42 4.37 6.57 1.87
C VAL A 42 4.48 5.25 2.62
N ALA A 43 3.40 4.87 3.30
CA ALA A 43 3.25 3.53 3.86
C ALA A 43 2.28 2.73 2.98
N GLU A 44 2.73 1.58 2.47
CA GLU A 44 1.92 0.68 1.66
C GLU A 44 1.68 -0.66 2.38
N GLY A 45 0.53 -1.27 2.12
CA GLY A 45 0.17 -2.57 2.69
C GLY A 45 -1.28 -2.93 2.44
N ILE A 46 -1.58 -4.24 2.55
CA ILE A 46 -2.95 -4.75 2.36
C ILE A 46 -3.92 -4.31 3.47
N PHE A 47 -3.38 -3.94 4.65
CA PHE A 47 -4.11 -3.43 5.81
C PHE A 47 -4.01 -1.90 5.96
N ALA A 48 -3.46 -1.19 4.96
CA ALA A 48 -3.22 0.26 5.08
C ALA A 48 -4.49 1.06 5.37
N ALA A 49 -5.66 0.66 4.85
CA ALA A 49 -6.90 1.38 5.14
C ALA A 49 -7.36 1.25 6.60
N GLU A 50 -6.91 0.23 7.34
CA GLU A 50 -7.35 0.00 8.73
C GLU A 50 -6.85 1.06 9.70
N ILE A 51 -5.74 1.72 9.37
CA ILE A 51 -5.16 2.78 10.17
C ILE A 51 -5.58 4.19 9.72
N VAL A 52 -6.36 4.32 8.64
CA VAL A 52 -6.73 5.61 8.04
C VAL A 52 -7.50 6.50 9.01
N ALA A 53 -8.50 5.94 9.70
CA ALA A 53 -9.31 6.70 10.66
C ALA A 53 -8.44 7.27 11.78
N GLU A 54 -7.54 6.46 12.33
CA GLU A 54 -6.68 6.87 13.43
C GLU A 54 -5.60 7.86 12.98
N CYS A 55 -4.95 7.63 11.83
CA CYS A 55 -4.01 8.59 11.27
C CYS A 55 -4.67 9.93 10.96
N ARG A 56 -5.92 9.94 10.49
CA ARG A 56 -6.70 11.17 10.28
C ARG A 56 -7.01 11.87 11.61
N ARG A 57 -7.46 11.12 12.62
CA ARG A 57 -7.75 11.64 13.97
C ARG A 57 -6.53 12.32 14.60
N LEU A 58 -5.35 11.79 14.35
CA LEU A 58 -4.07 12.32 14.85
C LEU A 58 -3.46 13.43 13.97
N GLY A 59 -4.10 13.82 12.87
CA GLY A 59 -3.58 14.83 11.95
C GLY A 59 -2.34 14.37 11.15
N LEU A 60 -2.10 13.06 11.06
CA LEU A 60 -0.93 12.48 10.40
C LEU A 60 -1.16 12.17 8.90
N LEU A 61 -2.41 12.15 8.46
CA LEU A 61 -2.79 11.61 7.16
C LEU A 61 -2.84 12.71 6.08
N ALA A 62 -1.84 12.70 5.18
CA ALA A 62 -1.87 13.54 3.98
C ALA A 62 -2.79 12.97 2.87
N GLY A 63 -2.90 11.64 2.78
CA GLY A 63 -3.78 10.97 1.82
C GLY A 63 -3.81 9.46 2.03
N ALA A 64 -4.90 8.81 1.60
CA ALA A 64 -5.07 7.36 1.68
C ALA A 64 -5.69 6.85 0.39
N TYR A 65 -5.05 5.90 -0.29
CA TYR A 65 -5.45 5.46 -1.61
C TYR A 65 -5.57 3.94 -1.72
N ALA A 66 -6.67 3.48 -2.29
CA ALA A 66 -6.85 2.12 -2.77
C ALA A 66 -6.63 2.08 -4.29
N LEU A 67 -5.55 1.42 -4.74
CA LEU A 67 -5.21 1.39 -6.17
C LEU A 67 -6.24 0.61 -7.00
N ARG A 68 -6.98 1.33 -7.83
CA ARG A 68 -7.91 0.77 -8.81
C ARG A 68 -7.16 0.45 -10.11
N ARG A 69 -6.86 -0.84 -10.33
CA ARG A 69 -6.19 -1.32 -11.54
C ARG A 69 -7.20 -1.89 -12.56
N PRO A 70 -6.87 -1.89 -13.87
CA PRO A 70 -7.67 -2.58 -14.87
C PRO A 70 -7.64 -4.10 -14.62
N ARG A 71 -8.78 -4.62 -14.13
CA ARG A 71 -8.93 -5.97 -13.56
C ARG A 71 -8.54 -7.08 -14.54
N GLY A 72 -9.02 -6.98 -15.78
CA GLY A 72 -8.69 -7.92 -16.86
C GLY A 72 -7.19 -7.93 -17.20
N ALA A 73 -6.57 -6.75 -17.33
CA ALA A 73 -5.13 -6.65 -17.61
C ALA A 73 -4.28 -7.16 -16.43
N THR A 74 -4.72 -6.94 -15.18
CA THR A 74 -4.05 -7.50 -13.99
C THR A 74 -4.15 -9.03 -13.96
N PHE A 75 -5.32 -9.58 -14.27
CA PHE A 75 -5.52 -11.02 -14.40
C PHE A 75 -4.64 -11.62 -15.50
N LEU A 76 -4.66 -11.06 -16.72
CA LEU A 76 -3.87 -11.56 -17.85
C LEU A 76 -2.36 -11.53 -17.55
N ARG A 77 -1.84 -10.43 -16.98
CA ARG A 77 -0.42 -10.35 -16.59
C ARG A 77 -0.04 -11.37 -15.53
N ARG A 78 -0.90 -11.57 -14.52
CA ARG A 78 -0.67 -12.59 -13.48
C ARG A 78 -0.68 -13.99 -14.07
N LEU A 79 -1.66 -14.30 -14.91
CA LEU A 79 -1.78 -15.59 -15.57
C LEU A 79 -0.57 -15.88 -16.46
N ALA A 80 -0.17 -14.92 -17.29
CA ALA A 80 1.00 -15.06 -18.17
C ALA A 80 2.28 -15.31 -17.37
N ARG A 81 2.51 -14.54 -16.29
CA ARG A 81 3.67 -14.73 -15.42
C ARG A 81 3.64 -16.09 -14.72
N ASP A 82 2.53 -16.45 -14.11
CA ASP A 82 2.43 -17.70 -13.35
C ASP A 82 2.53 -18.94 -14.27
N LEU A 83 2.07 -18.84 -15.52
CA LEU A 83 2.26 -19.86 -16.57
C LEU A 83 3.72 -19.95 -17.01
N ALA A 84 4.39 -18.81 -17.22
CA ALA A 84 5.82 -18.77 -17.58
C ALA A 84 6.70 -19.38 -16.48
N GLU A 85 6.35 -19.18 -15.21
CA GLU A 85 7.07 -19.75 -14.07
C GLU A 85 6.70 -21.23 -13.78
N GLN A 86 5.78 -21.84 -14.54
CA GLN A 86 5.22 -23.19 -14.35
C GLN A 86 4.89 -23.57 -12.89
N ARG A 87 4.54 -22.59 -12.05
CA ARG A 87 4.42 -22.80 -10.60
C ARG A 87 3.30 -23.78 -10.22
N LYS A 88 2.27 -23.93 -11.07
CA LYS A 88 1.10 -24.81 -10.87
C LYS A 88 0.50 -25.22 -12.21
N ALA A 89 -0.31 -26.28 -12.23
CA ALA A 89 -1.07 -26.68 -13.41
C ALA A 89 -1.94 -25.52 -13.96
N PRO A 90 -2.02 -25.32 -15.30
CA PRO A 90 -2.73 -24.20 -15.92
C PRO A 90 -4.18 -24.01 -15.45
N ARG A 91 -4.91 -25.10 -15.22
CA ARG A 91 -6.30 -25.08 -14.71
C ARG A 91 -6.40 -24.45 -13.32
N VAL A 92 -5.42 -24.69 -12.45
CA VAL A 92 -5.35 -24.13 -11.09
C VAL A 92 -5.11 -22.62 -11.16
N LEU A 93 -4.21 -22.18 -12.04
CA LEU A 93 -3.91 -20.76 -12.25
C LEU A 93 -5.12 -20.00 -12.80
N LEU A 94 -5.84 -20.59 -13.75
CA LEU A 94 -7.05 -20.01 -14.31
C LEU A 94 -8.16 -19.86 -13.24
N ARG A 95 -8.44 -20.94 -12.49
CA ARG A 95 -9.46 -20.91 -11.41
C ARG A 95 -9.11 -19.87 -10.34
N ARG A 96 -7.85 -19.82 -9.90
CA ARG A 96 -7.38 -18.83 -8.91
C ARG A 96 -7.49 -17.41 -9.44
N GLY A 97 -7.09 -17.18 -10.69
CA GLY A 97 -7.17 -15.86 -11.30
C GLY A 97 -8.60 -15.37 -11.47
N VAL A 98 -9.55 -16.24 -11.84
CA VAL A 98 -10.99 -15.90 -11.89
C VAL A 98 -11.54 -15.58 -10.49
N ALA A 99 -11.16 -16.34 -9.46
CA ALA A 99 -11.56 -16.06 -8.08
C ALA A 99 -11.04 -14.68 -7.62
N LEU A 100 -9.77 -14.37 -7.88
CA LEU A 100 -9.18 -13.06 -7.58
C LEU A 100 -9.85 -11.93 -8.35
N LEU A 101 -10.14 -12.16 -9.63
CA LEU A 101 -10.89 -11.22 -10.45
C LEU A 101 -12.23 -10.93 -9.77
N ARG A 102 -13.02 -11.95 -9.40
CA ARG A 102 -14.34 -11.77 -8.75
C ARG A 102 -14.27 -11.08 -7.38
N ALA A 103 -13.21 -11.31 -6.60
CA ALA A 103 -13.06 -10.75 -5.25
C ALA A 103 -12.68 -9.26 -5.23
N GLU A 104 -12.00 -8.77 -6.27
CA GLU A 104 -11.42 -7.42 -6.33
C GLU A 104 -12.40 -6.26 -5.99
N PRO A 105 -13.68 -6.25 -6.42
CA PRO A 105 -14.63 -5.20 -6.06
C PRO A 105 -14.95 -5.16 -4.58
N ALA A 106 -15.03 -6.34 -3.93
CA ALA A 106 -15.27 -6.41 -2.49
C ALA A 106 -14.06 -5.86 -1.72
N VAL A 107 -12.85 -6.13 -2.20
CA VAL A 107 -11.62 -5.55 -1.62
C VAL A 107 -11.64 -4.04 -1.76
N LEU A 108 -11.90 -3.49 -2.97
CA LEU A 108 -11.98 -2.04 -3.15
C LEU A 108 -13.06 -1.42 -2.27
N ARG A 109 -14.27 -2.00 -2.22
CA ARG A 109 -15.35 -1.51 -1.34
C ARG A 109 -14.95 -1.50 0.13
N ARG A 110 -14.26 -2.54 0.61
CA ARG A 110 -13.77 -2.58 2.00
C ARG A 110 -12.76 -1.47 2.24
N GLN A 111 -11.75 -1.34 1.38
CA GLN A 111 -10.70 -0.31 1.54
C GLN A 111 -11.29 1.10 1.49
N THR A 112 -12.27 1.34 0.60
CA THR A 112 -12.96 2.63 0.55
C THR A 112 -13.89 2.87 1.74
N GLY A 113 -14.56 1.83 2.23
CA GLY A 113 -15.39 1.90 3.43
C GLY A 113 -14.57 2.21 4.70
N LEU A 114 -13.28 1.86 4.71
CA LEU A 114 -12.33 2.23 5.76
C LEU A 114 -11.71 3.63 5.57
N GLY A 115 -12.11 4.35 4.52
CA GLY A 115 -11.75 5.76 4.30
C GLY A 115 -10.61 6.01 3.32
N ALA A 116 -10.18 5.01 2.55
CA ALA A 116 -9.25 5.20 1.43
C ALA A 116 -9.99 5.63 0.15
N GLU A 117 -9.34 6.42 -0.71
CA GLU A 117 -9.88 6.84 -2.00
C GLU A 117 -9.50 5.83 -3.10
N ALA A 118 -10.48 5.38 -3.90
CA ALA A 118 -10.21 4.50 -5.04
C ALA A 118 -9.64 5.29 -6.23
N ALA A 119 -8.34 5.18 -6.48
CA ALA A 119 -7.64 5.97 -7.50
C ALA A 119 -6.77 5.11 -8.43
N ARG A 120 -6.63 5.53 -9.70
CA ARG A 120 -5.61 4.96 -10.60
C ARG A 120 -4.22 5.48 -10.21
N ALA A 121 -3.16 4.73 -10.53
CA ALA A 121 -1.79 5.11 -10.19
C ALA A 121 -1.43 6.55 -10.62
N GLY A 122 -1.81 6.97 -11.83
CA GLY A 122 -1.56 8.34 -12.30
C GLY A 122 -2.30 9.42 -11.50
N GLN A 123 -3.47 9.11 -10.92
CA GLN A 123 -4.18 10.05 -10.04
C GLN A 123 -3.46 10.17 -8.69
N VAL A 124 -3.02 9.04 -8.12
CA VAL A 124 -2.23 9.03 -6.88
C VAL A 124 -0.94 9.81 -7.04
N LEU A 125 -0.20 9.60 -8.13
CA LEU A 125 1.05 10.32 -8.40
C LEU A 125 0.83 11.83 -8.51
N ARG A 126 -0.25 12.27 -9.17
CA ARG A 126 -0.59 13.70 -9.23
C ARG A 126 -0.97 14.28 -7.87
N GLY A 127 -1.75 13.54 -7.07
CA GLY A 127 -2.12 13.96 -5.71
C GLY A 127 -0.89 14.11 -4.81
N VAL A 128 0.02 13.13 -4.86
CA VAL A 128 1.30 13.18 -4.12
C VAL A 128 2.16 14.35 -4.58
N ALA A 129 2.27 14.58 -5.90
CA ALA A 129 3.02 15.72 -6.43
C ALA A 129 2.45 17.06 -5.94
N ALA A 130 1.12 17.21 -5.91
CA ALA A 130 0.49 18.43 -5.39
C ALA A 130 0.78 18.64 -3.89
N LEU A 131 0.78 17.58 -3.08
CA LEU A 131 1.15 17.65 -1.66
C LEU A 131 2.60 18.10 -1.46
N LEU A 132 3.52 17.60 -2.29
CA LEU A 132 4.93 17.99 -2.28
C LEU A 132 5.13 19.46 -2.66
N SER A 133 4.41 19.94 -3.68
CA SER A 133 4.50 21.35 -4.09
C SER A 133 4.06 22.33 -3.00
N GLY A 134 3.17 21.92 -2.10
CA GLY A 134 2.76 22.72 -0.93
C GLY A 134 3.75 22.71 0.24
N HIS A 135 4.79 21.86 0.20
CA HIS A 135 5.76 21.68 1.28
C HIS A 135 7.19 21.63 0.71
N PRO A 136 7.76 22.78 0.28
CA PRO A 136 9.13 22.82 -0.20
C PRO A 136 10.08 22.25 0.87
N ARG A 137 11.08 21.46 0.43
CA ARG A 137 12.08 20.87 1.33
C ARG A 137 12.75 22.00 2.12
N GLN A 138 12.75 21.88 3.44
CA GLN A 138 13.57 22.74 4.29
C GLN A 138 15.03 22.30 4.10
N SER A 139 15.80 23.16 3.43
CA SER A 139 17.22 22.99 3.13
C SER A 139 18.08 22.92 4.38
#